data_AF-A0A9D4FNA6-F1
#
_entry.id   AF-A0A9D4FNA6-F1
#
_cell.length_a   1.000
_cell.length_b   1.000
_cell.length_c   1.000
_cell.angle_alpha   90.00
_cell.angle_beta   90.00
_cell.angle_gamma   90.00
#
_symmetry.space_group_name_H-M   'P 1'
#
loop_
_entity.id
_entity.type
_entity.pdbx_description
1 polymer ?
#
loop_
_entity_poly.entity_id
_entity_poly.type
_entity_poly.pdbx_seq_one_letter_code
_entity_poly.pdbx_strand_id
1 'polypeptide(L)'
;MFTSLLTYLFRMARELVKKYRTLHKRRNHIKQACEKALKAAWFKKDANKCRLREHSLVRIAEGLDGEIVQKATEFEDRLSLQGQANFRLRYPDSVNSCQIPSDVFSKENATYAVTTTKTIIELVEELSR
;
A
#
# COMPACT_ATOMS: atom_id res chain seq x y z
N MET A 1 24.20 9.64 2.88
CA MET A 1 23.45 9.29 4.11
C MET A 1 22.02 8.78 3.84
N PHE A 2 21.43 8.99 2.67
CA PHE A 2 20.04 8.57 2.33
C PHE A 2 19.86 7.11 1.86
N THR A 3 20.95 6.38 1.63
CA THR A 3 20.88 5.01 1.09
C THR A 3 20.28 4.01 2.07
N SER A 4 20.53 4.11 3.38
CA SER A 4 20.04 3.13 4.36
C SER A 4 18.52 3.11 4.50
N LEU A 5 17.87 4.28 4.45
CA LEU A 5 16.41 4.41 4.63
C LEU A 5 15.66 3.89 3.40
N LEU A 6 16.15 4.20 2.20
CA LEU A 6 15.59 3.71 0.94
C LEU A 6 15.66 2.18 0.87
N THR A 7 16.84 1.61 1.13
CA THR A 7 17.03 0.15 1.16
C THR A 7 16.17 -0.51 2.24
N TYR A 8 16.00 0.14 3.40
CA TYR A 8 15.13 -0.34 4.47
C TYR A 8 13.65 -0.38 4.07
N LEU A 9 13.14 0.66 3.41
CA LEU A 9 11.74 0.72 2.97
C LEU A 9 11.42 -0.36 1.91
N PHE A 10 12.29 -0.53 0.92
CA PHE A 10 12.12 -1.59 -0.09
C PHE A 10 12.21 -2.99 0.54
N ARG A 11 13.19 -3.23 1.40
CA ARG A 11 13.34 -4.51 2.11
C ARG A 11 12.10 -4.80 2.97
N MET A 12 11.57 -3.80 3.67
CA MET A 12 10.37 -3.97 4.48
C MET A 12 9.14 -4.25 3.61
N ALA A 13 8.97 -3.54 2.49
CA ALA A 13 7.86 -3.81 1.57
C ALA A 13 7.90 -5.25 1.04
N ARG A 14 9.07 -5.74 0.63
CA ARG A 14 9.27 -7.14 0.20
C ARG A 14 8.97 -8.15 1.29
N GLU A 15 9.49 -7.95 2.50
CA GLU A 15 9.27 -8.85 3.62
C GLU A 15 7.78 -8.92 4.00
N LEU A 16 7.08 -7.80 3.99
CA LEU A 16 5.64 -7.76 4.26
C LEU A 16 4.85 -8.52 3.19
N VAL A 17 5.17 -8.34 1.90
CA VAL A 17 4.52 -9.08 0.81
C VAL A 17 4.82 -10.58 0.89
N LYS A 18 6.07 -10.97 1.17
CA LYS A 18 6.49 -12.37 1.28
C LYS A 18 5.82 -13.06 2.47
N LYS A 19 5.80 -12.42 3.62
CA LYS A 19 5.24 -12.95 4.87
C LYS A 19 3.72 -13.08 4.84
N TYR A 20 3.03 -12.25 4.06
CA TYR A 20 1.57 -12.16 4.10
C TYR A 20 0.85 -12.61 2.82
N ARG A 21 1.57 -13.29 1.92
CA ARG A 21 1.01 -13.87 0.68
C ARG A 21 -0.18 -14.82 0.90
N THR A 22 -0.26 -15.52 2.03
CA THR A 22 -1.25 -16.59 2.28
C THR A 22 -2.25 -16.25 3.40
N LEU A 23 -2.05 -15.14 4.12
CA LEU A 23 -2.78 -14.85 5.34
C LEU A 23 -3.86 -13.80 5.12
N HIS A 24 -5.06 -14.30 4.90
CA HIS A 24 -6.28 -13.52 4.71
C HIS A 24 -6.57 -12.52 5.85
N LYS A 25 -6.05 -12.78 7.06
CA LYS A 25 -6.20 -11.95 8.27
C LYS A 25 -5.22 -10.77 8.35
N ARG A 26 -4.31 -10.57 7.38
CA ARG A 26 -3.22 -9.58 7.47
C ARG A 26 -3.19 -8.55 6.34
N ARG A 27 -4.37 -8.21 5.81
CA ARG A 27 -4.61 -7.22 4.74
C ARG A 27 -4.01 -5.83 5.01
N ASN A 28 -4.05 -5.37 6.27
CA ASN A 28 -3.38 -4.15 6.73
C ASN A 28 -1.90 -4.10 6.34
N HIS A 29 -1.20 -5.22 6.48
CA HIS A 29 0.23 -5.27 6.24
C HIS A 29 0.56 -5.15 4.75
N ILE A 30 -0.34 -5.61 3.87
CA ILE A 30 -0.17 -5.48 2.42
C ILE A 30 -0.33 -4.02 2.01
N LYS A 31 -1.38 -3.33 2.50
CA LYS A 31 -1.50 -1.88 2.28
C LYS A 31 -0.27 -1.14 2.81
N GLN A 32 0.18 -1.44 4.02
CA GLN A 32 1.38 -0.82 4.60
C GLN A 32 2.65 -1.10 3.77
N ALA A 33 2.75 -2.26 3.14
CA ALA A 33 3.84 -2.56 2.22
C ALA A 33 3.80 -1.65 1.00
N CYS A 34 2.62 -1.49 0.40
CA CYS A 34 2.38 -0.57 -0.71
C CYS A 34 2.69 0.89 -0.32
N GLU A 35 2.23 1.33 0.85
CA GLU A 35 2.48 2.67 1.38
C GLU A 35 3.99 2.95 1.50
N LYS A 36 4.75 1.99 2.03
CA LYS A 36 6.20 2.11 2.19
C LYS A 36 6.93 2.12 0.85
N ALA A 37 6.47 1.34 -0.13
CA ALA A 37 7.03 1.35 -1.48
C ALA A 37 6.84 2.72 -2.15
N LEU A 38 5.62 3.28 -2.10
CA LEU A 38 5.35 4.60 -2.66
C LEU A 38 6.14 5.71 -1.95
N LYS A 39 6.28 5.65 -0.63
CA LYS A 39 7.14 6.58 0.13
C LYS A 39 8.61 6.43 -0.25
N ALA A 40 9.09 5.20 -0.49
CA ALA A 40 10.45 4.96 -0.98
C ALA A 40 10.68 5.61 -2.35
N ALA A 41 9.70 5.51 -3.26
CA ALA A 41 9.73 6.16 -4.56
C ALA A 41 9.93 7.67 -4.43
N TRP A 42 9.14 8.32 -3.56
CA TRP A 42 9.30 9.75 -3.29
C TRP A 42 10.64 10.09 -2.65
N PHE A 43 11.10 9.32 -1.67
CA PHE A 43 12.41 9.53 -1.06
C PHE A 43 13.54 9.52 -2.08
N LYS A 44 13.42 8.71 -3.14
CA LYS A 44 14.40 8.68 -4.22
C LYS A 44 14.21 9.82 -5.22
N LYS A 45 12.97 10.10 -5.63
CA LYS A 45 12.66 11.13 -6.64
C LYS A 45 12.87 12.55 -6.10
N ASP A 46 12.30 12.84 -4.94
CA ASP A 46 12.39 14.12 -4.23
C ASP A 46 11.95 13.92 -2.77
N ALA A 47 12.93 13.75 -1.87
CA ALA A 47 12.67 13.51 -0.45
C ALA A 47 11.85 14.62 0.24
N ASN A 48 11.90 15.85 -0.27
CA ASN A 48 11.14 16.98 0.29
C ASN A 48 9.65 16.90 -0.03
N LYS A 49 9.27 16.17 -1.08
CA LYS A 49 7.87 15.94 -1.48
C LYS A 49 7.29 14.67 -0.87
N CYS A 50 8.09 13.88 -0.16
CA CYS A 50 7.61 12.69 0.53
C CYS A 50 6.67 13.07 1.70
N ARG A 51 5.36 12.89 1.49
CA ARG A 51 4.32 13.11 2.51
C ARG A 51 4.34 11.99 3.57
N LEU A 52 5.26 12.08 4.54
CA LEU A 52 5.49 11.05 5.56
C LEU A 52 4.25 10.67 6.39
N ARG A 53 3.36 11.63 6.68
CA ARG A 53 2.14 11.43 7.48
C ARG A 53 0.92 11.01 6.67
N GLU A 54 1.03 10.96 5.34
CA GLU A 54 -0.08 10.54 4.47
C GLU A 54 -0.18 9.01 4.44
N HIS A 55 -1.41 8.51 4.35
CA HIS A 55 -1.74 7.08 4.32
C HIS A 55 -2.64 6.70 3.14
N SER A 56 -3.22 7.68 2.42
CA SER A 56 -3.86 7.41 1.13
C SER A 56 -2.80 7.08 0.09
N LEU A 57 -2.92 5.90 -0.51
CA LEU A 57 -2.00 5.46 -1.56
C LEU A 57 -2.08 6.39 -2.77
N VAL A 58 -3.26 6.89 -3.12
CA VAL A 58 -3.46 7.83 -4.23
C VAL A 58 -2.72 9.14 -3.95
N ARG A 59 -2.89 9.70 -2.75
CA ARG A 59 -2.21 10.96 -2.37
C ARG A 59 -0.70 10.84 -2.20
N ILE A 60 -0.21 9.64 -1.88
CA ILE A 60 1.23 9.38 -1.89
C ILE A 60 1.71 9.18 -3.33
N ALA A 61 0.95 8.51 -4.19
CA ALA A 61 1.35 8.27 -5.57
C ALA A 61 1.28 9.53 -6.45
N GLU A 62 0.43 10.49 -6.10
CA GLU A 62 0.21 11.75 -6.81
C GLU A 62 1.54 12.44 -7.18
N GLY A 63 1.85 12.50 -8.48
CA GLY A 63 3.08 13.14 -8.99
C GLY A 63 4.30 12.22 -9.15
N LEU A 64 4.18 10.92 -8.87
CA LEU A 64 5.22 9.93 -9.21
C LEU A 64 5.20 9.56 -10.69
N ASP A 65 4.22 8.76 -11.08
CA ASP A 65 4.03 8.23 -12.44
C ASP A 65 2.54 7.92 -12.66
N GLY A 66 2.07 8.09 -13.90
CA GLY A 66 0.66 7.91 -14.23
C GLY A 66 0.15 6.48 -13.98
N GLU A 67 0.96 5.48 -14.28
CA GLU A 67 0.61 4.07 -14.07
C GLU A 67 0.59 3.73 -12.57
N ILE A 68 1.56 4.24 -11.80
CA ILE A 68 1.61 4.08 -10.35
C ILE A 68 0.37 4.71 -9.69
N VAL A 69 -0.01 5.92 -10.12
CA VAL A 69 -1.22 6.60 -9.63
C VAL A 69 -2.47 5.79 -9.96
N GLN A 70 -2.60 5.32 -11.21
CA GLN A 70 -3.73 4.50 -11.62
C GLN A 70 -3.85 3.23 -10.76
N LYS A 71 -2.76 2.50 -10.56
CA LYS A 71 -2.74 1.29 -9.72
C LYS A 71 -3.06 1.58 -8.26
N ALA A 72 -2.60 2.72 -7.71
CA ALA A 72 -2.94 3.14 -6.37
C ALA A 72 -4.43 3.46 -6.22
N THR A 73 -5.04 4.10 -7.23
CA THR A 73 -6.48 4.38 -7.28
C THR A 73 -7.30 3.09 -7.35
N GLU A 74 -6.97 2.21 -8.30
CA GLU A 74 -7.61 0.89 -8.43
C GLU A 74 -7.52 0.09 -7.12
N PHE A 75 -6.39 0.20 -6.40
CA PHE A 75 -6.20 -0.46 -5.11
C PHE A 75 -7.14 0.08 -4.04
N GLU A 76 -7.22 1.41 -3.85
CA GLU A 76 -8.08 1.99 -2.81
C GLU A 76 -9.57 1.81 -3.13
N ASP A 77 -9.97 1.90 -4.40
CA ASP A 77 -11.36 1.70 -4.84
C ASP A 77 -11.80 0.25 -4.65
N ARG A 78 -11.01 -0.72 -5.15
CA ARG A 78 -11.37 -2.13 -5.08
C ARG A 78 -11.43 -2.67 -3.66
N LEU A 79 -10.66 -2.08 -2.75
CA LEU A 79 -10.68 -2.42 -1.33
C LEU A 79 -11.67 -1.55 -0.53
N SER A 80 -12.45 -0.70 -1.19
CA SER A 80 -13.42 0.22 -0.55
C SER A 80 -12.77 1.05 0.58
N LEU A 81 -11.51 1.43 0.36
CA LEU A 81 -10.67 2.18 1.30
C LEU A 81 -10.77 3.69 1.10
N GLN A 82 -11.68 4.17 0.23
CA GLN A 82 -11.89 5.59 -0.12
C GLN A 82 -11.76 6.50 1.10
N GLY A 83 -10.59 7.13 1.24
CA GLY A 83 -10.25 8.02 2.37
C GLY A 83 -10.08 7.37 3.75
N GLN A 84 -10.56 6.14 3.99
CA GLN A 84 -10.48 5.46 5.29
C GLN A 84 -9.22 4.62 5.43
N ALA A 85 -8.09 5.26 5.10
CA ALA A 85 -6.83 4.64 4.72
C ALA A 85 -6.33 3.47 5.61
N ASN A 86 -6.73 3.33 6.87
CA ASN A 86 -6.36 2.16 7.67
C ASN A 86 -7.43 1.70 8.67
N PHE A 87 -8.63 2.28 8.66
CA PHE A 87 -9.61 2.04 9.74
C PHE A 87 -10.46 0.80 9.47
N ARG A 88 -11.05 0.68 8.27
CA ARG A 88 -11.89 -0.46 7.83
C ARG A 88 -11.23 -1.83 7.94
N LEU A 89 -9.92 -1.85 7.87
CA LEU A 89 -9.13 -3.06 7.93
C LEU A 89 -8.75 -3.44 9.38
N ARG A 90 -8.92 -2.55 10.35
CA ARG A 90 -8.44 -2.73 11.74
C ARG A 90 -9.55 -2.72 12.78
N TYR A 91 -10.56 -1.87 12.62
CA TYR A 91 -11.51 -1.61 13.68
C TYR A 91 -12.95 -1.93 13.25
N PRO A 92 -13.73 -2.66 14.06
CA PRO A 92 -15.08 -3.08 13.72
C PRO A 92 -16.10 -1.94 13.70
N ASP A 93 -15.83 -0.82 14.37
CA ASP A 93 -16.63 0.42 14.33
C ASP A 93 -16.62 1.11 12.95
N SER A 94 -15.67 0.75 12.08
CA SER A 94 -15.54 1.32 10.73
C SER A 94 -16.19 0.49 9.62
N VAL A 95 -16.89 -0.60 9.99
CA VAL A 95 -17.74 -1.41 9.12
C VAL A 95 -19.19 -1.35 9.60
N ASN A 96 -20.16 -1.81 8.79
CA ASN A 96 -21.57 -1.73 9.19
C ASN A 96 -21.84 -2.54 10.47
N SER A 97 -22.90 -2.17 11.21
CA SER A 97 -23.30 -2.90 12.41
C SER A 97 -23.47 -4.40 12.11
N CYS A 98 -22.98 -5.26 13.02
CA CYS A 98 -22.94 -6.72 12.90
C CYS A 98 -21.91 -7.28 11.91
N GLN A 99 -21.00 -6.47 11.34
CA GLN A 99 -19.88 -6.95 10.55
C GLN A 99 -18.56 -6.77 11.31
N ILE A 100 -17.59 -7.67 11.09
CA ILE A 100 -16.20 -7.44 11.46
C ILE A 100 -15.32 -7.30 10.21
N PRO A 101 -14.13 -6.65 10.31
CA PRO A 101 -13.23 -6.45 9.16
C PRO A 101 -12.87 -7.73 8.40
N SER A 102 -12.94 -8.91 9.03
CA SER A 102 -12.74 -10.18 8.32
C SER A 102 -13.84 -10.48 7.30
N ASP A 103 -15.08 -10.05 7.57
CA ASP A 103 -16.29 -10.41 6.84
C ASP A 103 -16.46 -9.56 5.57
N VAL A 104 -15.95 -8.33 5.59
CA VAL A 104 -16.13 -7.35 4.49
C VAL A 104 -15.15 -7.58 3.33
N PHE A 105 -14.13 -8.41 3.51
CA PHE A 105 -13.05 -8.55 2.55
C PHE A 105 -12.86 -10.01 2.14
N SER A 106 -13.11 -10.31 0.86
CA SER A 106 -12.96 -11.66 0.30
C SER A 106 -11.49 -12.07 0.06
N LYS A 107 -11.29 -13.35 -0.23
CA LYS A 107 -9.97 -13.92 -0.57
C LYS A 107 -9.45 -13.36 -1.87
N GLU A 108 -10.35 -13.04 -2.79
CA GLU A 108 -10.02 -12.35 -4.03
C GLU A 108 -9.48 -10.96 -3.74
N ASN A 109 -10.10 -10.20 -2.83
CA ASN A 109 -9.60 -8.87 -2.46
C ASN A 109 -8.20 -8.94 -1.83
N ALA A 110 -7.94 -9.93 -0.99
CA ALA A 110 -6.60 -10.14 -0.43
C ALA A 110 -5.57 -10.50 -1.52
N THR A 111 -5.95 -11.38 -2.45
CA THR A 111 -5.08 -11.81 -3.56
C THR A 111 -4.77 -10.64 -4.48
N TYR A 112 -5.79 -9.87 -4.87
CA TYR A 112 -5.67 -8.65 -5.65
C TYR A 112 -4.75 -7.63 -4.97
N ALA A 113 -4.92 -7.40 -3.65
CA ALA A 113 -4.07 -6.49 -2.92
C ALA A 113 -2.59 -6.91 -2.99
N VAL A 114 -2.30 -8.22 -2.85
CA VAL A 114 -0.93 -8.73 -2.99
C VAL A 114 -0.39 -8.51 -4.39
N THR A 115 -1.15 -8.84 -5.43
CA THR A 115 -0.69 -8.70 -6.82
C THR A 115 -0.45 -7.25 -7.19
N THR A 116 -1.39 -6.36 -6.89
CA THR A 116 -1.27 -4.94 -7.20
C THR A 116 -0.13 -4.29 -6.43
N THR A 117 0.07 -4.66 -5.16
CA THR A 117 1.21 -4.16 -4.38
C THR A 117 2.55 -4.58 -4.98
N LYS A 118 2.66 -5.81 -5.49
CA LYS A 118 3.87 -6.28 -6.19
C LYS A 118 4.14 -5.47 -7.44
N THR A 119 3.12 -5.28 -8.28
CA THR A 119 3.24 -4.47 -9.49
C THR A 119 3.67 -3.04 -9.17
N ILE A 120 3.08 -2.41 -8.14
CA ILE A 120 3.49 -1.07 -7.70
C ILE A 120 4.95 -1.07 -7.24
N ILE A 121 5.39 -2.08 -6.47
CA ILE A 121 6.80 -2.19 -6.06
C ILE A 121 7.72 -2.32 -7.27
N GLU A 122 7.37 -3.16 -8.25
CA GLU A 122 8.14 -3.36 -9.47
C GLU A 122 8.27 -2.05 -10.28
N LEU A 123 7.15 -1.36 -10.53
CA LEU A 123 7.13 -0.05 -11.20
C LEU A 123 7.96 1.00 -10.46
N VAL A 124 7.85 1.03 -9.12
CA VAL A 124 8.67 1.92 -8.29
C VAL A 124 10.15 1.56 -8.38
N GLU A 125 10.51 0.29 -8.44
CA GLU A 125 11.90 -0.16 -8.60
C GLU A 125 12.48 0.20 -9.98
N GLU A 126 11.67 0.09 -11.04
CA GLU A 126 12.04 0.50 -12.40
C GLU A 126 12.24 2.01 -12.50
N LEU A 127 11.32 2.80 -11.94
CA LEU A 127 11.45 4.25 -11.82
C LEU A 127 12.64 4.66 -10.92
N SER A 128 13.13 3.71 -10.13
CA SER A 128 14.29 3.84 -9.26
C SER A 128 15.57 3.23 -9.84
N ARG A 129 15.63 2.82 -11.11
CA ARG A 129 16.91 2.45 -11.74
C ARG A 129 17.49 3.63 -12.50
#